data_AF-A0A3D2L5N3-F1
#
_entry.id   AF-A0A3D2L5N3-F1
#
_cell.length_a   1.000
_cell.length_b   1.000
_cell.length_c   1.000
_cell.angle_alpha   90.00
_cell.angle_beta   90.00
_cell.angle_gamma   90.00
#
_symmetry.space_group_name_H-M   'P 1'
#
loop_
_entity.id
_entity.type
_entity.pdbx_description
1 polymer ?
#
loop_
_entity_poly.entity_id
_entity_poly.type
_entity_poly.pdbx_seq_one_letter_code
_entity_poly.pdbx_strand_id
1 'polypeptide(L)'
;MTPVTIVQGQGPVILGQPHSGTYVPEPIFQALNDTGRRLLDTDWHIPRLYDGLLADATIVRANFSRYVIDANRPPDGASLYPGQNSTGLVPTFTFDGQSIWQT
;
A
#
# COMPACT_ATOMS: atom_id res chain seq x y z
N MET A 1 0.83 -13.20 -10.08
CA MET A 1 0.36 -12.88 -8.71
C MET A 1 -1.06 -12.35 -8.82
N THR A 2 -1.91 -12.59 -7.82
CA THR A 2 -3.24 -11.98 -7.73
C THR A 2 -3.08 -10.61 -7.05
N PRO A 3 -3.42 -9.48 -7.70
CA PRO A 3 -3.10 -8.15 -7.17
C PRO A 3 -3.94 -7.77 -5.95
N VAL A 4 -5.15 -8.31 -5.84
CA VAL A 4 -6.10 -8.00 -4.77
C VAL A 4 -6.72 -9.28 -4.25
N THR A 5 -6.81 -9.42 -2.93
CA THR A 5 -7.60 -10.45 -2.26
C THR A 5 -8.90 -9.84 -1.75
N ILE A 6 -10.02 -10.53 -1.96
CA ILE A 6 -11.32 -10.14 -1.46
C ILE A 6 -11.79 -11.20 -0.45
N VAL A 7 -12.09 -10.78 0.77
CA VAL A 7 -12.83 -11.60 1.75
C VAL A 7 -14.25 -11.07 1.74
N GLN A 8 -15.17 -11.82 1.14
CA GLN A 8 -16.54 -11.36 0.94
C GLN A 8 -17.37 -11.51 2.22
N GLY A 9 -18.00 -10.41 2.63
CA GLY A 9 -19.01 -10.38 3.70
C GLY A 9 -20.43 -10.20 3.15
N GLN A 10 -21.42 -10.14 4.04
CA GLN A 10 -22.84 -9.97 3.69
C GLN A 10 -23.42 -8.60 4.10
N GLY A 11 -22.64 -7.78 4.78
CA GLY A 11 -23.04 -6.47 5.27
C GLY A 11 -22.75 -5.33 4.30
N PRO A 12 -23.21 -4.11 4.62
CA PRO A 12 -23.00 -2.93 3.77
C PRO A 12 -21.59 -2.31 3.89
N VAL A 13 -20.74 -2.80 4.79
CA VAL A 13 -19.43 -2.21 5.09
C VAL A 13 -18.32 -2.87 4.26
N ILE A 14 -17.47 -2.04 3.67
CA ILE A 14 -16.25 -2.46 2.97
C ILE A 14 -15.04 -1.89 3.70
N LEU A 15 -14.10 -2.75 4.09
CA LEU A 15 -12.82 -2.39 4.67
C LEU A 15 -11.71 -2.49 3.62
N GLY A 16 -11.23 -1.34 3.15
CA GLY A 16 -10.08 -1.26 2.24
C GLY A 16 -8.76 -1.38 2.98
N GLN A 17 -7.84 -2.19 2.45
CA GLN A 17 -6.48 -2.38 2.97
C GLN A 17 -5.46 -2.18 1.82
N PRO A 18 -5.25 -0.92 1.37
CA PRO A 18 -4.48 -0.64 0.16
C PRO A 18 -2.96 -0.80 0.32
N HIS A 19 -2.44 -0.80 1.55
CA HIS A 19 -0.99 -0.70 1.81
C HIS A 19 -0.41 -1.87 2.61
N SER A 20 -1.17 -2.94 2.81
CA SER A 20 -0.72 -4.12 3.59
C SER A 20 0.01 -5.18 2.76
N GLY A 21 0.01 -5.04 1.43
CA GLY A 21 0.69 -5.95 0.51
C GLY A 21 2.20 -5.75 0.52
N THR A 22 2.94 -6.83 0.25
CA THR A 22 4.42 -6.83 0.22
C THR A 22 5.00 -7.34 -1.08
N TYR A 23 4.16 -7.84 -2.01
CA TYR A 23 4.67 -8.32 -3.28
C TYR A 23 5.25 -7.18 -4.11
N VAL A 24 6.47 -7.38 -4.59
CA VAL A 24 7.18 -6.51 -5.53
C VAL A 24 7.65 -7.37 -6.70
N PRO A 25 7.31 -7.04 -7.96
CA PRO A 25 7.88 -7.73 -9.12
C PRO A 25 9.41 -7.67 -9.12
N GLU A 26 10.07 -8.75 -9.51
CA GLU A 26 11.54 -8.87 -9.51
C GLU A 26 12.26 -7.67 -10.16
N PRO A 27 11.87 -7.19 -11.37
CA PRO A 27 12.54 -6.04 -11.99
C PRO A 27 12.45 -4.76 -11.15
N ILE A 28 11.33 -4.58 -10.43
CA ILE A 28 11.13 -3.43 -9.54
C ILE A 28 11.99 -3.60 -8.28
N PHE A 29 11.98 -4.78 -7.67
CA PHE A 29 12.75 -5.06 -6.47
C PHE A 29 14.26 -4.84 -6.68
N GLN A 30 14.77 -5.22 -7.86
CA GLN A 30 16.15 -4.97 -8.24
C GLN A 30 16.50 -3.49 -8.39
N ALA A 31 15.53 -2.65 -8.80
CA ALA A 31 15.71 -1.20 -8.91
C ALA A 31 15.58 -0.46 -7.58
N LEU A 32 15.06 -1.10 -6.52
CA LEU A 32 15.02 -0.54 -5.17
C LEU A 32 16.42 -0.52 -4.55
N ASN A 33 16.72 0.52 -3.78
CA ASN A 33 17.89 0.56 -2.90
C ASN A 33 17.62 -0.21 -1.60
N ASP A 34 18.60 -0.27 -0.69
CA ASP A 34 18.46 -1.00 0.58
C ASP A 34 17.32 -0.48 1.46
N THR A 35 17.04 0.83 1.45
CA THR A 35 15.86 1.40 2.13
C THR A 35 14.57 0.94 1.48
N GLY A 36 14.46 1.03 0.14
CA GLY A 36 13.28 0.61 -0.60
C GLY A 36 12.94 -0.87 -0.39
N ARG A 37 13.95 -1.74 -0.36
CA ARG A 37 13.77 -3.20 -0.15
C ARG A 37 13.21 -3.55 1.23
N ARG A 38 13.28 -2.64 2.21
CA ARG A 38 12.70 -2.83 3.56
C ARG A 38 11.20 -2.61 3.62
N LEU A 39 10.58 -2.01 2.59
CA LEU A 39 9.13 -1.76 2.53
C LEU A 39 8.59 -1.05 3.78
N LEU A 40 9.29 0.00 4.23
CA LEU A 40 9.05 0.62 5.55
C LEU A 40 7.63 1.17 5.70
N ASP A 41 7.05 1.69 4.63
CA ASP A 41 5.73 2.34 4.63
C ASP A 41 4.56 1.36 4.41
N THR A 42 4.79 0.06 4.62
CA THR A 42 3.74 -0.97 4.61
C THR A 42 2.89 -0.91 5.89
N ASP A 43 1.58 -1.08 5.72
CA ASP A 43 0.61 -1.16 6.82
C ASP A 43 0.64 -2.55 7.50
N TRP A 44 1.78 -2.91 8.10
CA TRP A 44 2.11 -4.26 8.57
C TRP A 44 1.06 -4.90 9.48
N HIS A 45 0.37 -4.08 10.27
CA HIS A 45 -0.53 -4.57 11.32
C HIS A 45 -2.01 -4.36 11.01
N ILE A 46 -2.37 -3.63 9.93
CA ILE A 46 -3.77 -3.39 9.57
C ILE A 46 -4.56 -4.69 9.33
N PRO A 47 -4.02 -5.70 8.61
CA PRO A 47 -4.67 -7.00 8.50
C PRO A 47 -5.05 -7.64 9.84
N ARG A 48 -4.13 -7.59 10.82
CA ARG A 48 -4.33 -8.16 12.16
C ARG A 48 -5.27 -7.31 13.01
N LEU A 49 -5.16 -5.99 12.91
CA LEU A 49 -5.99 -5.06 13.67
C LEU A 49 -7.46 -5.15 13.26
N TYR A 50 -7.73 -5.40 11.98
CA TYR A 50 -9.10 -5.48 11.46
C TYR A 50 -9.68 -6.89 11.51
N ASP A 51 -8.88 -7.90 11.85
CA ASP A 51 -9.33 -9.28 11.93
C ASP A 51 -10.44 -9.43 12.98
N GLY A 52 -11.60 -9.93 12.56
CA GLY A 52 -12.79 -10.06 13.40
C GLY A 52 -13.43 -8.75 13.87
N LEU A 53 -12.99 -7.58 13.39
CA LEU A 53 -13.52 -6.28 13.83
C LEU A 53 -15.02 -6.12 13.54
N LEU A 54 -15.46 -6.59 12.37
CA LEU A 54 -16.86 -6.60 11.92
C LEU A 54 -17.16 -7.93 11.23
N ALA A 55 -18.13 -8.68 11.75
CA ALA A 55 -18.40 -10.05 11.31
C ALA A 55 -18.81 -10.17 9.83
N ASP A 56 -19.58 -9.21 9.32
CA ASP A 56 -20.14 -9.26 7.96
C ASP A 56 -19.48 -8.28 6.98
N ALA A 57 -18.35 -7.66 7.34
CA ALA A 57 -17.68 -6.71 6.45
C ALA A 57 -16.97 -7.42 5.29
N THR A 58 -17.04 -6.83 4.09
CA THR A 58 -16.19 -7.24 2.97
C THR A 58 -14.82 -6.58 3.11
N ILE A 59 -13.75 -7.34 2.98
CA ILE A 59 -12.37 -6.82 3.00
C ILE A 59 -11.81 -6.84 1.58
N VAL A 60 -11.25 -5.71 1.14
CA VAL A 60 -10.52 -5.59 -0.14
C VAL A 60 -9.08 -5.24 0.17
N ARG A 61 -8.17 -6.18 -0.07
CA ARG A 61 -6.75 -6.07 0.31
C ARG A 61 -5.84 -6.07 -0.92
N ALA A 62 -4.98 -5.07 -1.04
CA ALA A 62 -3.88 -5.10 -2.00
C ALA A 62 -2.80 -6.10 -1.56
N ASN A 63 -2.32 -6.93 -2.49
CA ASN A 63 -1.25 -7.89 -2.25
C ASN A 63 0.13 -7.35 -2.68
N PHE A 64 0.15 -6.30 -3.51
CA PHE A 64 1.37 -5.59 -3.91
C PHE A 64 1.77 -4.52 -2.89
N SER A 65 3.06 -4.25 -2.81
CA SER A 65 3.58 -3.11 -2.05
C SER A 65 3.20 -1.79 -2.69
N ARG A 66 2.90 -0.79 -1.85
CA ARG A 66 2.67 0.59 -2.30
C ARG A 66 3.86 1.21 -3.04
N TYR A 67 5.07 0.66 -2.88
CA TYR A 67 6.25 1.08 -3.64
C TYR A 67 6.21 0.66 -5.10
N VAL A 68 5.39 -0.33 -5.46
CA VAL A 68 5.07 -0.64 -6.86
C VAL A 68 4.11 0.41 -7.41
N ILE A 69 3.00 0.62 -6.70
CA ILE A 69 2.01 1.65 -6.98
C ILE A 69 1.14 1.84 -5.72
N ASP A 70 0.86 3.09 -5.38
CA ASP A 70 0.00 3.43 -4.25
C ASP A 70 -1.48 3.45 -4.69
N ALA A 71 -2.22 2.40 -4.32
CA ALA A 71 -3.64 2.25 -4.65
C ALA A 71 -4.57 3.28 -3.97
N ASN A 72 -4.04 4.11 -3.07
CA ASN A 72 -4.76 5.18 -2.38
C ASN A 72 -4.29 6.58 -2.85
N ARG A 73 -3.85 6.68 -4.11
CA ARG A 73 -3.44 7.93 -4.76
C ARG A 73 -4.12 8.09 -6.12
N PRO A 74 -4.51 9.32 -6.49
CA PRO A 74 -5.07 9.57 -7.80
C PRO A 74 -3.97 9.51 -8.87
N PRO A 75 -4.32 9.16 -10.12
CA PRO A 75 -3.36 9.01 -11.20
C PRO A 75 -2.73 10.34 -11.65
N ASP A 76 -3.40 11.47 -11.38
CA ASP A 76 -2.94 12.82 -11.70
C ASP A 76 -1.96 13.40 -10.65
N GLY A 77 -1.71 12.67 -9.55
CA GLY A 77 -0.83 13.10 -8.47
C GLY A 77 -1.38 14.24 -7.62
N ALA A 78 -2.68 14.56 -7.73
CA ALA A 78 -3.29 15.57 -6.88
C ALA A 78 -3.14 15.20 -5.40
N SER A 79 -2.62 16.13 -4.59
CA SER A 79 -2.47 15.90 -3.15
C SER A 79 -3.85 15.80 -2.51
N LEU A 80 -4.10 14.70 -1.80
CA LEU A 80 -5.32 14.51 -1.01
C LEU A 80 -5.34 15.40 0.24
N TYR A 81 -4.16 15.82 0.72
CA TYR A 81 -3.99 16.62 1.93
C TYR A 81 -3.02 17.78 1.69
N PRO A 82 -3.52 18.95 1.23
CA PRO A 82 -2.69 20.13 1.05
C PRO A 82 -1.95 20.50 2.35
N GLY A 83 -0.63 20.67 2.27
CA GLY A 83 0.21 21.05 3.41
C GLY A 83 0.78 19.91 4.26
N GLN A 84 0.56 18.65 3.89
CA GLN A 84 1.22 17.48 4.50
C GLN A 84 2.25 16.86 3.54
N ASN A 85 3.29 16.23 4.10
CA ASN A 85 4.21 15.39 3.32
C ASN A 85 3.40 14.27 2.67
N SER A 86 3.30 14.31 1.34
CA SER A 86 2.62 13.28 0.56
C SER A 86 3.60 12.57 -0.37
N THR A 87 3.43 11.26 -0.47
CA THR A 87 4.06 10.44 -1.49
C THR A 87 3.22 10.46 -2.76
N GLY A 88 3.87 10.33 -3.93
CA GLY A 88 3.21 10.23 -5.22
C GLY A 88 2.61 8.84 -5.51
N LEU A 89 1.96 8.70 -6.67
CA LEU A 89 1.37 7.45 -7.15
C LEU A 89 2.39 6.30 -7.20
N VAL A 90 3.61 6.59 -7.62
CA VAL A 90 4.78 5.73 -7.46
C VAL A 90 5.73 6.44 -6.50
N PRO A 91 5.81 6.01 -5.22
CA PRO A 91 6.64 6.68 -4.24
C PRO A 91 8.12 6.69 -4.61
N THR A 92 8.77 7.85 -4.53
CA THR A 92 10.23 8.01 -4.73
C THR A 92 10.99 8.18 -3.41
N PHE A 93 10.27 8.55 -2.35
CA PHE A 93 10.77 8.70 -0.99
C PHE A 93 9.84 7.99 0.00
N THR A 94 10.39 7.56 1.14
CA THR A 94 9.62 7.09 2.29
C THR A 94 8.84 8.23 2.95
N PHE A 95 7.94 7.93 3.90
CA PHE A 95 7.29 9.00 4.69
C PHE A 95 8.29 9.84 5.49
N ASP A 96 9.41 9.25 5.90
CA ASP A 96 10.52 9.94 6.58
C ASP A 96 11.46 10.69 5.61
N GLY A 97 11.17 10.68 4.31
CA GLY A 97 11.94 11.42 3.30
C GLY A 97 13.20 10.72 2.79
N GLN A 98 13.38 9.42 3.02
CA GLN A 98 14.54 8.67 2.51
C GLN A 98 14.27 8.19 1.07
N SER A 99 15.26 8.29 0.17
CA SER A 99 15.12 7.81 -1.21
C SER A 99 14.88 6.29 -1.26
N ILE A 100 14.04 5.84 -2.20
CA ILE A 100 13.63 4.42 -2.35
C ILE A 100 14.37 3.71 -3.49
N TRP A 101 14.71 4.43 -4.55
CA TRP A 101 15.26 3.86 -5.78
C TRP A 101 16.78 3.97 -5.82
N GLN A 102 17.42 3.07 -6.57
CA GLN A 102 18.81 3.24 -6.98
C GLN A 102 18.92 4.43 -7.94
N THR A 103 20.00 5.20 -7.81
CA THR A 103 20.37 6.29 -8.71
C THR A 103 21.21 5.80 -9.87
#